data_AF-A0A0B6YRX2-F1
#
_entry.id   AF-A0A0B6YRX2-F1
#
_cell.length_a   1.000
_cell.length_b   1.000
_cell.length_c   1.000
_cell.angle_alpha   90.00
_cell.angle_beta   90.00
_cell.angle_gamma   90.00
#
_symmetry.space_group_name_H-M   'P 1'
#
loop_
_entity.id
_entity.type
_entity.pdbx_description
1 polymer ?
#
loop_
_entity_poly.entity_id
_entity_poly.type
_entity_poly.pdbx_seq_one_letter_code
_entity_poly.pdbx_strand_id
1 'polypeptide(L)'
;LKMQTENATLPINFFCSFTAMKQKSNELYIYTITWYRNDVRLQSKDLENETSSILVEAELGILIYGDKISCGVSACISSDCNNTRGPEILSTAFT
;
A
#
# COMPACT_ATOMS: atom_id res chain seq x y z
N LEU A 1 8.09 3.83 3.92
CA LEU A 1 6.74 3.27 3.95
C LEU A 1 6.23 3.29 5.38
N LYS A 2 5.02 3.80 5.61
CA LYS A 2 4.40 3.87 6.92
C LYS A 2 2.96 3.42 6.84
N MET A 3 2.51 2.70 7.86
CA MET A 3 1.12 2.29 8.02
C MET A 3 0.58 2.80 9.36
N GLN A 4 -0.65 3.30 9.35
CA GLN A 4 -1.28 3.93 10.52
C GLN A 4 -2.82 3.82 10.45
N THR A 5 -3.49 4.04 11.57
CA THR A 5 -4.96 4.17 11.67
C THR A 5 -5.31 5.60 12.08
N GLU A 6 -6.39 6.18 11.56
CA GLU A 6 -6.86 7.51 11.96
C GLU A 6 -7.94 7.39 13.04
N ASN A 7 -7.62 7.81 14.27
CA ASN A 7 -8.46 7.77 15.48
C ASN A 7 -9.03 6.38 15.81
N ALA A 8 -8.94 5.95 17.07
CA ALA A 8 -9.43 4.64 17.54
C ALA A 8 -10.98 4.57 17.61
N THR A 9 -11.65 4.96 16.53
CA THR A 9 -13.10 5.06 16.39
C THR A 9 -13.54 4.14 15.25
N LEU A 10 -14.62 3.40 15.48
CA LEU A 10 -15.22 2.56 14.45
C LEU A 10 -15.95 3.45 13.41
N PRO A 11 -15.86 3.15 12.10
CA PRO A 11 -15.08 2.06 11.50
C PRO A 11 -13.57 2.37 11.41
N ILE A 12 -12.73 1.33 11.55
CA ILE A 12 -11.27 1.47 11.51
C ILE A 12 -10.81 1.54 10.05
N ASN A 13 -10.09 2.61 9.70
CA ASN A 13 -9.45 2.76 8.40
C ASN A 13 -7.93 2.63 8.54
N PHE A 14 -7.32 1.86 7.64
CA PHE A 14 -5.87 1.72 7.56
C PHE A 14 -5.33 2.60 6.44
N PHE A 15 -4.30 3.38 6.77
CA PHE A 15 -3.65 4.30 5.85
C PHE A 15 -2.25 3.80 5.59
N CYS A 16 -1.94 3.61 4.32
CA CYS A 16 -0.60 3.29 3.84
C CYS A 16 -0.06 4.51 3.11
N SER A 17 1.08 5.05 3.53
CA SER A 17 1.72 6.18 2.86
C SER A 17 3.22 5.96 2.65
N PHE A 18 3.74 6.50 1.56
CA PHE A 18 5.15 6.42 1.21
C PHE A 18 5.66 7.72 0.60
N THR A 19 6.97 7.85 0.50
CA THR A 19 7.59 8.99 -0.17
C THR A 19 7.81 8.61 -1.61
N ALA A 20 7.30 9.43 -2.55
CA ALA A 20 7.56 9.24 -3.97
C ALA A 20 9.08 9.22 -4.23
N MET A 21 9.49 8.39 -5.19
CA MET A 21 10.85 8.38 -5.68
C MET A 21 11.19 9.73 -6.31
N LYS A 22 12.42 10.19 -6.09
CA LYS A 22 12.91 11.40 -6.75
C LYS A 22 12.93 11.14 -8.25
N GLN A 23 12.17 11.92 -9.01
CA GLN A 23 12.20 11.85 -10.47
C GLN A 23 13.62 12.11 -10.94
N LYS A 24 14.20 11.13 -11.63
CA LYS A 24 15.47 11.27 -12.33
C LYS A 24 15.09 11.38 -13.80
N SER A 25 15.23 12.56 -14.39
CA SER A 25 14.72 12.90 -15.74
C SER A 25 13.19 12.98 -15.83
N ASN A 26 12.63 13.09 -17.06
CA ASN A 26 11.18 13.16 -17.33
C ASN A 26 10.46 11.79 -17.19
N GLU A 27 11.02 10.86 -16.40
CA GLU A 27 10.41 9.55 -16.14
C GLU A 27 9.26 9.69 -15.13
N LEU A 28 8.10 9.15 -15.50
CA LEU A 28 6.96 9.01 -14.60
C LEU A 28 6.97 7.61 -13.98
N TYR A 29 6.60 7.53 -12.70
CA TYR A 29 6.54 6.27 -11.98
C TYR A 29 5.08 5.93 -11.66
N ILE A 30 4.72 4.67 -11.84
CA ILE A 30 3.46 4.11 -11.36
C ILE A 30 3.80 3.29 -10.12
N TYR A 31 3.05 3.51 -9.04
CA TYR A 31 3.20 2.76 -7.80
C TYR A 31 2.07 1.75 -7.66
N THR A 32 2.37 0.51 -7.32
CA THR A 32 1.35 -0.47 -6.94
C THR A 32 1.36 -0.59 -5.42
N ILE A 33 0.24 -0.25 -4.78
CA ILE A 33 -0.01 -0.62 -3.39
C ILE A 33 -0.68 -1.98 -3.34
N THR A 34 -0.20 -2.85 -2.47
CA THR A 34 -0.82 -4.14 -2.16
C THR A 34 -1.15 -4.19 -0.68
N TRP A 35 -2.36 -4.60 -0.31
CA TRP A 35 -2.77 -4.80 1.07
C TRP A 35 -2.70 -6.28 1.44
N TYR A 36 -2.27 -6.56 2.67
CA TYR A 36 -2.08 -7.89 3.20
C TYR A 36 -2.78 -8.06 4.55
N ARG A 37 -3.33 -9.25 4.79
CA ARG A 37 -3.79 -9.74 6.10
C ARG A 37 -3.11 -11.06 6.40
N ASN A 38 -2.37 -11.13 7.51
CA ASN A 38 -1.62 -12.33 7.90
C ASN A 38 -0.76 -12.87 6.75
N ASP A 39 -0.05 -11.97 6.06
CA ASP A 39 0.80 -12.24 4.89
C ASP A 39 0.04 -12.74 3.63
N VAL A 40 -1.30 -12.77 3.66
CA VAL A 40 -2.15 -13.09 2.51
C VAL A 40 -2.57 -11.82 1.80
N ARG A 41 -2.35 -11.76 0.48
CA ARG A 41 -2.75 -10.62 -0.34
C ARG A 41 -4.27 -10.48 -0.38
N LEU A 42 -4.76 -9.30 -0.01
CA LEU A 42 -6.18 -8.93 -0.09
C LEU A 42 -6.49 -8.28 -1.43
N GLN A 43 -5.87 -7.14 -1.70
CA GLN A 43 -6.09 -6.35 -2.91
C GLN A 43 -4.84 -5.59 -3.32
N SER A 44 -4.76 -5.22 -4.59
CA SER A 44 -3.72 -4.34 -5.13
C SER A 44 -4.34 -3.25 -6.00
N LYS A 45 -3.75 -2.06 -5.96
CA LYS A 45 -4.17 -0.91 -6.77
C LYS A 45 -2.95 -0.16 -7.26
N ASP A 46 -2.98 0.22 -8.55
CA ASP A 46 -2.00 1.14 -9.12
C ASP A 46 -2.38 2.60 -8.81
N LEU A 47 -1.37 3.38 -8.45
CA LEU A 47 -1.40 4.78 -8.08
C LEU A 47 -0.49 5.54 -9.04
N GLU A 48 -1.05 6.42 -9.85
CA GLU A 48 -0.29 7.19 -10.83
C GLU A 48 0.29 8.48 -10.22
N ASN A 49 -0.52 9.21 -9.46
CA ASN A 49 -0.15 10.51 -8.88
C ASN A 49 -0.38 10.58 -7.35
N GLU A 50 -0.66 9.42 -6.74
CA GLU A 50 -0.93 9.30 -5.31
C GLU A 50 0.23 8.59 -4.61
N THR A 51 0.50 9.01 -3.37
CA THR A 51 1.54 8.40 -2.51
C THR A 51 0.97 7.74 -1.27
N SER A 52 -0.34 7.51 -1.30
CA SER A 52 -1.07 6.89 -0.21
C SER A 52 -2.28 6.13 -0.71
N SER A 53 -2.69 5.12 0.05
CA SER A 53 -3.94 4.39 -0.14
C SER A 53 -4.61 4.18 1.21
N ILE A 54 -5.92 4.04 1.18
CA ILE A 54 -6.76 3.77 2.36
C ILE A 54 -7.42 2.42 2.13
N LEU A 55 -7.35 1.54 3.13
CA LEU A 55 -8.11 0.32 3.23
C LEU A 55 -9.19 0.51 4.28
N VAL A 56 -10.45 0.50 3.85
CA VAL A 56 -11.60 0.69 4.75
C VAL A 56 -12.04 -0.63 5.35
N GLU A 57 -12.57 -0.61 6.57
CA GLU A 57 -13.01 -1.83 7.29
C GLU A 57 -13.96 -2.71 6.46
N ALA A 58 -14.84 -2.09 5.67
CA ALA A 58 -15.78 -2.80 4.81
C ALA A 58 -15.11 -3.71 3.77
N GLU A 59 -13.88 -3.39 3.35
CA GLU A 59 -13.08 -4.18 2.39
C GLU A 59 -12.30 -5.32 3.06
N LEU A 60 -12.10 -5.23 4.38
CA LEU A 60 -11.40 -6.23 5.19
C LEU A 60 -12.30 -7.39 5.65
N GLY A 61 -13.61 -7.15 5.66
CA GLY A 61 -14.57 -8.04 6.31
C GLY A 61 -14.37 -8.07 7.82
N ILE A 62 -14.62 -9.22 8.44
CA ILE A 62 -14.48 -9.37 9.89
C ILE A 62 -13.00 -9.44 10.26
N LEU A 63 -12.52 -8.45 11.01
CA LEU A 63 -11.24 -8.47 11.69
C LEU A 63 -11.35 -9.27 12.99
N ILE A 64 -10.37 -10.15 13.23
CA ILE A 64 -10.23 -10.89 14.48
C ILE A 64 -9.01 -10.38 15.23
N TYR A 65 -9.07 -10.43 16.56
CA TYR A 65 -7.94 -10.05 17.40
C TYR A 65 -6.69 -10.86 17.03
N GLY A 66 -5.57 -10.17 16.81
CA GLY A 66 -4.31 -10.76 16.38
C GLY A 66 -4.10 -10.80 14.86
N ASP A 67 -5.07 -10.36 14.05
CA ASP A 67 -4.84 -10.12 12.63
C ASP A 67 -3.74 -9.09 12.40
N LYS A 68 -2.86 -9.39 11.46
CA LYS A 68 -1.79 -8.50 11.02
C LYS A 68 -2.18 -7.84 9.71
N ILE A 69 -2.40 -6.54 9.73
CA ILE A 69 -2.57 -5.77 8.51
C ILE A 69 -1.23 -5.17 8.12
N SER A 70 -0.86 -5.26 6.85
CA SER A 70 0.31 -4.57 6.30
C SER A 70 0.03 -4.10 4.86
N CYS A 71 0.83 -3.16 4.38
CA CYS A 71 0.82 -2.77 2.99
C CYS A 71 2.19 -2.96 2.35
N GLY A 72 2.21 -3.32 1.08
CA GLY A 72 3.38 -3.35 0.22
C GLY A 72 3.30 -2.25 -0.82
N VAL A 73 4.45 -1.65 -1.14
CA VAL A 73 4.58 -0.70 -2.25
C VAL A 73 5.65 -1.22 -3.19
N SER A 74 5.28 -1.40 -4.46
CA SER A 74 6.24 -1.55 -5.56
C SER A 74 6.08 -0.39 -6.53
N ALA A 75 7.08 -0.16 -7.38
CA ALA A 75 7.04 0.90 -8.35
C ALA A 75 7.66 0.45 -9.67
N CYS A 76 7.24 1.07 -10.76
CA CYS A 76 7.77 0.85 -12.10
C CYS A 76 7.78 2.14 -12.92
N ILE A 77 8.60 2.17 -13.97
CA ILE A 77 8.61 3.26 -14.95
C ILE A 77 7.36 3.11 -15.82
N SER A 78 6.56 4.16 -15.95
CA SER A 78 5.25 4.11 -16.60
C SER A 78 5.31 3.63 -18.06
N SER A 79 6.40 3.91 -18.77
CA SER A 79 6.62 3.49 -20.15
C SER A 79 6.95 2.01 -20.32
N ASP A 80 7.40 1.32 -19.25
CA ASP A 80 7.78 -0.09 -19.30
C ASP A 80 7.60 -0.80 -17.95
N CYS A 81 6.37 -0.84 -17.45
CA CYS A 81 6.11 -1.42 -16.14
C CYS A 81 6.34 -2.93 -16.06
N ASN A 82 6.31 -3.65 -17.19
CA ASN A 82 6.50 -5.10 -17.22
C ASN A 82 7.94 -5.49 -16.93
N ASN A 83 8.92 -4.67 -17.31
CA ASN A 83 10.34 -4.98 -17.12
C ASN A 83 11.01 -4.15 -16.00
N THR A 84 10.38 -3.05 -15.57
CA THR A 84 10.99 -2.11 -14.61
C THR A 84 10.38 -2.17 -13.22
N ARG A 85 9.43 -3.08 -12.97
CA ARG A 85 8.82 -3.25 -11.65
C ARG A 85 9.86 -3.69 -10.63
N GLY A 86 10.14 -2.80 -9.69
CA GLY A 86 11.03 -3.04 -8.58
C GLY A 86 10.44 -3.99 -7.54
N PRO A 87 11.25 -4.42 -6.56
CA PRO A 87 10.78 -5.24 -5.46
C PRO A 87 9.70 -4.49 -4.65
N GLU A 88 8.79 -5.26 -4.07
CA GLU A 88 7.82 -4.71 -3.13
C GLU A 88 8.47 -4.48 -1.77
N ILE A 89 8.27 -3.29 -1.22
CA ILE A 89 8.67 -2.94 0.15
C ILE A 89 7.44 -3.04 1.03
N LEU A 90 7.50 -3.86 2.08
CA LEU A 90 6.41 -4.04 3.04
C LEU A 90 6.52 -3.05 4.21
N SER A 91 5.38 -2.63 4.75
CA SER A 91 5.28 -1.88 5.99
C SER A 91 5.49 -2.80 7.18
N THR A 92 5.82 -2.23 8.33
CA THR A 92 5.58 -2.91 9.61
C THR A 92 4.10 -3.22 9.74
N ALA A 93 3.75 -4.42 10.20
CA ALA A 93 2.36 -4.80 10.41
C ALA A 93 1.76 -4.07 11.62
N PHE A 94 0.46 -3.81 11.55
CA PHE A 94 -0.37 -3.38 12.67
C PHE A 94 -1.09 -4.62 13.20
N THR A 95 -1.12 -4.75 14.52
CA THR A 95 -1.68 -5.87 15.31
C THR A 95 -2.58 -5.35 16.39
#